data_AF-A0A376E0M7-F1
#
_entry.id   AF-A0A376E0M7-F1
#
_cell.length_a   1.000
_cell.length_b   1.000
_cell.length_c   1.000
_cell.angle_alpha   90.00
_cell.angle_beta   90.00
_cell.angle_gamma   90.00
#
_symmetry.space_group_name_H-M   'P 1'
#
loop_
_entity.id
_entity.type
_entity.pdbx_description
1 polymer ?
#
loop_
_entity_poly.entity_id
_entity_poly.type
_entity_poly.pdbx_seq_one_letter_code
_entity_poly.pdbx_strand_id
1 'polypeptide(L)'
;MKKKLLTIAALAMAAGFSVKAQTFLFNKNSSWRYKDNNQALADPWKGQTFDISTWAVGNGPLGYGDPVTTTISSGLTAAYFAKDFTVDLSTLSDNMELGVMRDDGIVVYLNGIEVVRDNMPAGTIAFNTPSSTTIDGAAESVYNIFSIPKSQFVNGTNRLSVELHNRTGTSSDLRIDAYLKTTTTVTPPAACTGTHISCFTSIVPTAQTNKLIIPAEHKYQLILKEGDNYTEGGGMVGGQNDFTAYVPKTGSSTNGYLSVNHETNPGGVTMAEVTYNSSTKLWQLTRSRAVSFSDPSLVQTIRNCSGGVTPWGTVVTAEESVTSNDVNSDGYKDYGWLVEIDPATAQVVSKNTDGSKGKLWQMGIMNHENVVVNNAGTTAYYGEDGGTHMVYKYVMDTPNNLASGNLYVLKLDQGLSTSGDPVGTTATWIQVPNKVKADQNNTTALAQSLGGTRFNGVEDVDISPLDGKIYFTAKGLDKVYRLQDNGTTASQVETFVGGASTSYSFNTPQGMKTEAWGDGNDNLTFDELGNLWVLQDGGKKLHLGNCSGSYAG
;
A
#
# COMPACT_ATOMS: atom_id res chain seq x y z
N MET A 1 -15.00 65.05 -8.77
CA MET A 1 -13.72 64.38 -8.39
C MET A 1 -14.06 63.36 -7.31
N LYS A 2 -13.80 62.06 -7.35
CA LYS A 2 -12.83 61.21 -8.07
C LYS A 2 -13.56 59.90 -8.46
N LYS A 3 -13.44 59.46 -9.72
CA LYS A 3 -13.82 58.10 -10.15
C LYS A 3 -12.75 57.13 -9.63
N LYS A 4 -13.12 56.12 -8.84
CA LYS A 4 -12.25 54.96 -8.57
C LYS A 4 -12.61 53.88 -9.59
N LEU A 5 -11.69 53.57 -10.50
CA LEU A 5 -11.72 52.36 -11.31
C LEU A 5 -11.54 51.16 -10.37
N LEU A 6 -12.48 50.22 -10.36
CA LEU A 6 -12.22 48.85 -9.96
C LEU A 6 -11.86 48.06 -11.22
N THR A 7 -10.60 47.68 -11.34
CA THR A 7 -10.12 46.73 -12.33
C THR A 7 -10.48 45.33 -11.81
N ILE A 8 -11.48 44.68 -12.41
CA ILE A 8 -11.76 43.25 -12.19
C ILE A 8 -10.73 42.48 -13.02
N ALA A 9 -9.70 41.95 -12.37
CA ALA A 9 -8.85 40.92 -12.96
C ALA A 9 -9.58 39.59 -12.86
N ALA A 10 -10.18 39.14 -13.97
CA ALA A 10 -10.65 37.76 -14.10
C ALA A 10 -9.42 36.85 -14.28
N LEU A 11 -9.01 36.19 -13.20
CA LEU A 11 -8.02 35.11 -13.28
C LEU A 11 -8.75 33.86 -13.77
N ALA A 12 -8.65 33.56 -15.06
CA ALA A 12 -9.09 32.29 -15.60
C ALA A 12 -8.11 31.20 -15.11
N MET A 13 -8.48 30.49 -14.04
CA MET A 13 -7.84 29.21 -13.71
C MET A 13 -8.33 28.18 -14.73
N ALA A 14 -7.52 27.89 -15.74
CA ALA A 14 -7.66 26.66 -16.50
C ALA A 14 -7.08 25.52 -15.67
N ALA A 15 -7.89 24.94 -14.80
CA ALA A 15 -7.58 23.66 -14.15
C ALA A 15 -7.77 22.54 -15.19
N GLY A 16 -6.72 22.23 -15.93
CA GLY A 16 -6.67 21.05 -16.80
C GLY A 16 -6.15 19.84 -16.03
N PHE A 17 -6.88 19.35 -15.04
CA PHE A 17 -6.60 18.02 -14.49
C PHE A 17 -7.20 16.98 -15.42
N SER A 18 -6.35 16.35 -16.25
CA SER A 18 -6.73 15.12 -16.94
C SER A 18 -6.49 13.95 -15.99
N VAL A 19 -7.48 13.65 -15.15
CA VAL A 19 -7.53 12.33 -14.48
C VAL A 19 -7.94 11.34 -15.56
N LYS A 20 -6.96 10.72 -16.23
CA LYS A 20 -7.26 9.54 -17.05
C LYS A 20 -7.47 8.38 -16.07
N ALA A 21 -8.71 7.90 -15.99
CA ALA A 21 -9.03 6.62 -15.36
C ALA A 21 -8.07 5.54 -15.88
N GLN A 22 -7.75 4.54 -15.06
CA GLN A 22 -6.96 3.38 -15.48
C GLN A 22 -7.64 2.75 -16.71
N THR A 23 -7.05 2.98 -17.88
CA THR A 23 -7.60 2.57 -19.17
C THR A 23 -6.97 1.24 -19.53
N PHE A 24 -7.71 0.15 -19.38
CA PHE A 24 -7.34 -1.14 -19.95
C PHE A 24 -7.38 -1.03 -21.48
N LEU A 25 -6.28 -1.37 -22.14
CA LEU A 25 -6.26 -1.59 -23.59
C LEU A 25 -6.94 -2.93 -23.92
N PHE A 26 -6.74 -3.92 -23.05
CA PHE A 26 -7.59 -5.10 -22.96
C PHE A 26 -7.50 -5.72 -21.57
N ASN A 27 -8.60 -6.35 -21.15
CA ASN A 27 -8.74 -6.93 -19.81
C ASN A 27 -8.34 -8.42 -19.80
N LYS A 28 -8.23 -8.99 -18.60
CA LYS A 28 -8.18 -10.44 -18.39
C LYS A 28 -9.44 -11.11 -18.97
N ASN A 29 -9.37 -12.41 -19.21
CA ASN A 29 -10.43 -13.19 -19.84
C ASN A 29 -10.85 -12.67 -21.23
N SER A 30 -9.99 -11.88 -21.89
CA SER A 30 -10.31 -11.30 -23.20
C SER A 30 -10.11 -12.32 -24.32
N SER A 31 -10.66 -12.01 -25.49
CA SER A 31 -10.53 -12.87 -26.67
C SER A 31 -9.12 -12.80 -27.27
N TRP A 32 -8.58 -13.95 -27.65
CA TRP A 32 -7.29 -14.15 -28.30
C TRP A 32 -7.47 -14.94 -29.59
N ARG A 33 -6.64 -14.65 -30.58
CA ARG A 33 -6.40 -15.57 -31.69
C ARG A 33 -5.29 -16.52 -31.30
N TYR A 34 -5.44 -17.81 -31.56
CA TYR A 34 -4.45 -18.81 -31.18
C TYR A 34 -4.22 -19.85 -32.27
N LYS A 35 -3.01 -20.43 -32.22
CA LYS A 35 -2.60 -21.53 -33.07
C LYS A 35 -1.86 -22.56 -32.21
N ASP A 36 -2.44 -23.74 -32.13
CA ASP A 36 -2.12 -24.82 -31.20
C ASP A 36 -1.81 -26.14 -31.94
N ASN A 37 -1.33 -26.05 -33.18
CA ASN A 37 -1.04 -27.23 -34.00
C ASN A 37 0.32 -27.87 -33.71
N ASN A 38 1.02 -27.43 -32.66
CA ASN A 38 2.33 -27.91 -32.23
C ASN A 38 3.38 -27.90 -33.36
N GLN A 39 3.48 -26.80 -34.11
CA GLN A 39 4.43 -26.64 -35.21
C GLN A 39 5.13 -25.28 -35.14
N ALA A 40 6.42 -25.24 -35.47
CA ALA A 40 7.17 -24.00 -35.58
C ALA A 40 6.55 -23.05 -36.64
N LEU A 41 6.43 -21.77 -36.28
CA LEU A 41 6.00 -20.72 -37.21
C LEU A 41 7.21 -19.99 -37.80
N ALA A 42 7.10 -19.60 -39.08
CA ALA A 42 8.08 -18.75 -39.71
C ALA A 42 8.10 -17.37 -39.03
N ASP A 43 9.31 -16.80 -38.88
CA ASP A 43 9.60 -15.60 -38.09
C ASP A 43 8.60 -14.41 -38.20
N PRO A 44 8.02 -14.08 -39.38
CA PRO A 44 7.10 -12.96 -39.52
C PRO A 44 5.84 -13.01 -38.63
N TRP A 45 5.47 -14.17 -38.07
CA TRP A 45 4.25 -14.37 -37.28
C TRP A 45 4.11 -13.40 -36.10
N LYS A 46 5.23 -12.97 -35.54
CA LYS A 46 5.31 -12.05 -34.39
C LYS A 46 4.88 -10.62 -34.75
N GLY A 47 4.98 -10.27 -36.03
CA GLY A 47 4.78 -8.92 -36.55
C GLY A 47 3.31 -8.54 -36.71
N GLN A 48 3.07 -7.24 -36.68
CA GLN A 48 1.74 -6.63 -36.81
C GLN A 48 1.04 -6.94 -38.15
N THR A 49 1.81 -7.13 -39.22
CA THR A 49 1.28 -7.32 -40.59
C THR A 49 1.01 -8.77 -40.95
N PHE A 50 1.36 -9.72 -40.07
CA PHE A 50 1.12 -11.14 -40.33
C PHE A 50 -0.38 -11.45 -40.35
N ASP A 51 -0.82 -12.30 -41.27
CA ASP A 51 -2.23 -12.67 -41.34
C ASP A 51 -2.56 -13.78 -40.32
N ILE A 52 -3.32 -13.41 -39.29
CA ILE A 52 -3.85 -14.32 -38.26
C ILE A 52 -5.35 -14.59 -38.44
N SER A 53 -5.96 -14.18 -39.55
CA SER A 53 -7.41 -14.30 -39.77
C SER A 53 -7.92 -15.75 -39.69
N THR A 54 -7.06 -16.70 -40.06
CA THR A 54 -7.33 -18.14 -40.05
C THR A 54 -7.06 -18.82 -38.70
N TRP A 55 -6.48 -18.11 -37.72
CA TRP A 55 -6.24 -18.65 -36.38
C TRP A 55 -7.57 -18.81 -35.64
N ALA A 56 -7.65 -19.84 -34.80
CA ALA A 56 -8.80 -20.06 -33.94
C ALA A 56 -8.96 -18.91 -32.95
N VAL A 57 -10.17 -18.72 -32.40
CA VAL A 57 -10.51 -17.61 -31.50
C VAL A 57 -11.10 -18.18 -30.21
N GLY A 58 -10.64 -17.68 -29.07
CA GLY A 58 -11.15 -18.08 -27.76
C GLY A 58 -10.88 -17.04 -26.69
N ASN A 59 -11.64 -17.07 -25.60
CA ASN A 59 -11.42 -16.18 -24.45
C ASN A 59 -10.46 -16.82 -23.44
N GLY A 60 -9.66 -15.99 -22.77
CA GLY A 60 -8.82 -16.42 -21.66
C GLY A 60 -9.62 -16.87 -20.43
N PRO A 61 -9.01 -17.70 -19.55
CA PRO A 61 -7.76 -18.41 -19.77
C PRO A 61 -7.87 -19.46 -20.87
N LEU A 62 -6.82 -19.62 -21.69
CA LEU A 62 -6.72 -20.63 -22.73
C LEU A 62 -5.71 -21.70 -22.30
N GLY A 63 -5.98 -22.98 -22.56
CA GLY A 63 -5.08 -24.05 -22.13
C GLY A 63 -5.67 -25.46 -22.16
N TYR A 64 -5.03 -26.39 -21.45
CA TYR A 64 -5.52 -27.75 -21.19
C TYR A 64 -5.03 -28.25 -19.83
N GLY A 65 -5.54 -29.41 -19.39
CA GLY A 65 -5.17 -30.03 -18.10
C GLY A 65 -5.90 -29.41 -16.91
N ASP A 66 -5.94 -28.08 -16.89
CA ASP A 66 -6.49 -27.26 -15.82
C ASP A 66 -7.82 -26.57 -16.21
N PRO A 67 -8.60 -26.03 -15.25
CA PRO A 67 -9.79 -25.24 -15.56
C PRO A 67 -9.45 -24.02 -16.42
N VAL A 68 -10.01 -23.97 -17.63
CA VAL A 68 -9.82 -22.90 -18.61
C VAL A 68 -11.15 -22.51 -19.25
N THR A 69 -11.25 -21.27 -19.73
CA THR A 69 -12.43 -20.80 -20.50
C THR A 69 -12.41 -21.39 -21.90
N THR A 70 -11.24 -21.43 -22.54
CA THR A 70 -11.06 -22.03 -23.86
C THR A 70 -10.07 -23.18 -23.79
N THR A 71 -10.54 -24.39 -24.05
CA THR A 71 -9.66 -25.55 -24.19
C THR A 71 -8.93 -25.51 -25.54
N ILE A 72 -7.61 -25.68 -25.52
CA ILE A 72 -6.77 -25.85 -26.71
C ILE A 72 -6.25 -27.29 -26.80
N SER A 73 -5.57 -27.64 -27.89
CA SER A 73 -4.96 -28.95 -28.08
C SER A 73 -3.97 -29.30 -26.97
N SER A 74 -3.96 -30.56 -26.51
CA SER A 74 -3.06 -31.05 -25.46
C SER A 74 -1.72 -31.57 -26.00
N GLY A 75 -0.71 -31.70 -25.12
CA GLY A 75 0.59 -32.29 -25.48
C GLY A 75 1.43 -31.38 -26.37
N LEU A 76 1.32 -30.06 -26.15
CA LEU A 76 2.04 -29.06 -26.92
C LEU A 76 3.45 -28.87 -26.36
N THR A 77 4.42 -28.70 -27.24
CA THR A 77 5.72 -28.14 -26.90
C THR A 77 5.60 -26.63 -26.76
N ALA A 78 4.92 -26.00 -27.72
CA ALA A 78 4.57 -24.60 -27.66
C ALA A 78 3.25 -24.29 -28.37
N ALA A 79 2.62 -23.18 -27.95
CA ALA A 79 1.42 -22.62 -28.54
C ALA A 79 1.60 -21.13 -28.82
N TYR A 80 0.92 -20.63 -29.85
CA TYR A 80 1.03 -19.25 -30.29
C TYR A 80 -0.27 -18.49 -30.08
N PHE A 81 -0.16 -17.27 -29.57
CA PHE A 81 -1.29 -16.39 -29.31
C PHE A 81 -1.04 -15.02 -29.91
N ALA A 82 -2.08 -14.37 -30.41
CA ALA A 82 -2.01 -13.05 -30.98
C ALA A 82 -3.26 -12.23 -30.62
N LYS A 83 -3.03 -10.96 -30.30
CA LYS A 83 -4.08 -10.01 -29.98
C LYS A 83 -3.80 -8.66 -30.64
N ASP A 84 -4.72 -8.27 -31.50
CA ASP A 84 -4.76 -6.93 -32.06
C ASP A 84 -5.58 -6.02 -31.15
N PHE A 85 -5.07 -4.82 -30.91
CA PHE A 85 -5.73 -3.77 -30.12
C PHE A 85 -5.35 -2.39 -30.67
N THR A 86 -6.20 -1.40 -30.43
CA THR A 86 -5.96 -0.03 -30.91
C THR A 86 -5.41 0.82 -29.79
N VAL A 87 -4.39 1.62 -30.11
CA VAL A 87 -3.70 2.53 -29.20
C VAL A 87 -3.85 3.95 -29.72
N ASP A 88 -4.24 4.86 -28.84
CA ASP A 88 -3.95 6.27 -29.00
C ASP A 88 -2.76 6.62 -28.09
N LEU A 89 -1.61 6.95 -28.68
CA LEU A 89 -0.39 7.28 -27.93
C LEU A 89 -0.59 8.49 -27.03
N SER A 90 -1.51 9.42 -27.34
CA SER A 90 -1.83 10.55 -26.46
C SER A 90 -2.55 10.11 -25.17
N THR A 91 -3.08 8.89 -25.15
CA THR A 91 -3.78 8.29 -24.02
C THR A 91 -2.92 7.40 -23.14
N LEU A 92 -1.76 6.96 -23.63
CA LEU A 92 -0.85 6.11 -22.88
C LEU A 92 0.06 6.93 -21.95
N SER A 93 0.28 6.38 -20.75
CA SER A 93 1.40 6.72 -19.85
C SER A 93 2.76 6.36 -20.45
N ASP A 94 3.85 6.80 -19.84
CA ASP A 94 5.22 6.51 -20.29
C ASP A 94 5.56 5.01 -20.26
N ASN A 95 4.89 4.25 -19.40
CA ASN A 95 4.99 2.80 -19.33
C ASN A 95 3.60 2.16 -19.22
N MET A 96 3.44 0.98 -19.79
CA MET A 96 2.22 0.18 -19.76
C MET A 96 2.45 -1.04 -18.87
N GLU A 97 1.43 -1.45 -18.12
CA GLU A 97 1.50 -2.67 -17.30
C GLU A 97 0.89 -3.84 -18.07
N LEU A 98 1.71 -4.85 -18.36
CA LEU A 98 1.31 -6.13 -18.93
C LEU A 98 1.30 -7.18 -17.80
N GLY A 99 0.13 -7.69 -17.45
CA GLY A 99 0.01 -8.85 -16.57
C GLY A 99 -0.17 -10.11 -17.40
N VAL A 100 0.66 -11.15 -17.20
CA VAL A 100 0.54 -12.44 -17.89
C VAL A 100 0.48 -13.60 -16.90
N MET A 101 -0.64 -14.32 -16.92
CA MET A 101 -0.75 -15.67 -16.36
C MET A 101 -0.18 -16.64 -17.38
N ARG A 102 0.73 -17.51 -16.95
CA ARG A 102 1.38 -18.47 -17.84
C ARG A 102 1.74 -19.75 -17.12
N ASP A 103 1.73 -20.83 -17.89
CA ASP A 103 2.29 -22.13 -17.56
C ASP A 103 2.75 -22.80 -18.88
N ASP A 104 4.04 -23.08 -19.11
CA ASP A 104 5.18 -22.91 -18.19
C ASP A 104 6.03 -21.66 -18.46
N GLY A 105 6.31 -21.32 -19.73
CA GLY A 105 7.32 -20.32 -20.14
C GLY A 105 6.80 -19.43 -21.26
N ILE A 106 7.13 -18.13 -21.27
CA ILE A 106 6.63 -17.21 -22.30
C ILE A 106 7.72 -16.36 -22.93
N VAL A 107 7.51 -16.05 -24.21
CA VAL A 107 8.14 -14.93 -24.89
C VAL A 107 7.04 -14.06 -25.52
N VAL A 108 7.06 -12.78 -25.20
CA VAL A 108 6.05 -11.80 -25.66
C VAL A 108 6.70 -10.80 -26.60
N TYR A 109 6.04 -10.60 -27.73
CA TYR A 109 6.42 -9.66 -28.76
C TYR A 109 5.36 -8.58 -28.91
N LEU A 110 5.78 -7.33 -28.99
CA LEU A 110 4.94 -6.20 -29.37
C LEU A 110 5.38 -5.71 -30.74
N ASN A 111 4.47 -5.79 -31.72
CA ASN A 111 4.74 -5.42 -33.12
C ASN A 111 6.00 -6.11 -33.70
N GLY A 112 6.29 -7.33 -33.26
CA GLY A 112 7.45 -8.12 -33.68
C GLY A 112 8.73 -7.93 -32.84
N ILE A 113 8.76 -6.98 -31.91
CA ILE A 113 9.89 -6.74 -31.01
C ILE A 113 9.66 -7.51 -29.72
N GLU A 114 10.66 -8.28 -29.26
CA GLU A 114 10.60 -8.96 -27.97
C GLU A 114 10.58 -7.93 -26.83
N VAL A 115 9.53 -7.92 -26.02
CA VAL A 115 9.34 -6.97 -24.91
C VAL A 115 9.33 -7.64 -23.55
N VAL A 116 8.98 -8.93 -23.48
CA VAL A 116 9.01 -9.73 -22.26
C VAL A 116 9.48 -11.14 -22.59
N ARG A 117 10.29 -11.69 -21.69
CA ARG A 117 10.68 -13.10 -21.66
C ARG A 117 10.62 -13.55 -20.21
N ASP A 118 9.85 -14.58 -19.92
CA ASP A 118 9.70 -15.07 -18.55
C ASP A 118 9.74 -16.60 -18.47
N ASN A 119 10.51 -17.09 -17.49
CA ASN A 119 10.99 -18.48 -17.35
C ASN A 119 11.26 -19.21 -18.70
N MET A 120 12.07 -18.55 -19.52
CA MET A 120 12.70 -19.09 -20.72
C MET A 120 14.23 -18.87 -20.64
N PRO A 121 15.06 -19.72 -21.26
CA PRO A 121 16.51 -19.56 -21.23
C PRO A 121 16.98 -18.30 -21.97
N ALA A 122 18.23 -17.91 -21.72
CA ALA A 122 18.89 -16.87 -22.51
C ALA A 122 19.22 -17.38 -23.94
N GLY A 123 19.38 -16.45 -24.88
CA GLY A 123 19.73 -16.76 -26.28
C GLY A 123 18.52 -16.91 -27.20
N THR A 124 18.72 -17.57 -28.34
CA THR A 124 17.67 -17.77 -29.34
C THR A 124 16.66 -18.79 -28.85
N ILE A 125 15.38 -18.40 -28.83
CA ILE A 125 14.26 -19.29 -28.52
C ILE A 125 13.72 -19.85 -29.83
N ALA A 126 13.78 -21.16 -29.97
CA ALA A 126 13.11 -21.92 -31.00
C ALA A 126 11.82 -22.55 -30.45
N PHE A 127 10.90 -22.93 -31.34
CA PHE A 127 9.63 -23.60 -31.00
C PHE A 127 9.77 -24.80 -30.04
N ASN A 128 10.91 -25.50 -30.08
CA ASN A 128 11.18 -26.66 -29.22
C ASN A 128 12.10 -26.36 -28.04
N THR A 129 12.30 -25.08 -27.71
CA THR A 129 13.07 -24.65 -26.55
C THR A 129 12.17 -24.75 -25.32
N PRO A 130 12.46 -25.64 -24.35
CA PRO A 130 11.61 -25.75 -23.18
C PRO A 130 11.74 -24.51 -22.29
N SER A 131 10.71 -24.28 -21.46
CA SER A 131 10.80 -23.33 -20.34
C SER A 131 11.96 -23.70 -19.40
N SER A 132 12.46 -22.74 -18.61
CA SER A 132 13.63 -22.99 -17.74
C SER A 132 13.33 -23.91 -16.55
N THR A 133 12.12 -23.84 -16.02
CA THR A 133 11.58 -24.59 -14.88
C THR A 133 10.11 -24.91 -15.10
N THR A 134 9.61 -25.95 -14.43
CA THR A 134 8.17 -26.23 -14.31
C THR A 134 7.52 -25.21 -13.38
N ILE A 135 6.34 -24.72 -13.75
CA ILE A 135 5.42 -23.94 -12.93
C ILE A 135 4.33 -24.92 -12.45
N ASP A 136 3.99 -24.88 -11.16
CA ASP A 136 3.06 -25.84 -10.56
C ASP A 136 2.29 -25.15 -9.41
N GLY A 137 1.11 -25.66 -9.09
CA GLY A 137 0.25 -25.21 -8.01
C GLY A 137 -0.20 -23.76 -8.14
N ALA A 138 -0.10 -23.00 -7.05
CA ALA A 138 -0.63 -21.64 -7.01
C ALA A 138 0.04 -20.69 -8.04
N ALA A 139 1.28 -20.97 -8.44
CA ALA A 139 2.04 -20.14 -9.38
C ALA A 139 1.44 -20.13 -10.80
N GLU A 140 0.70 -21.17 -11.18
CA GLU A 140 0.08 -21.30 -12.50
C GLU A 140 -1.13 -20.38 -12.69
N SER A 141 -1.65 -19.81 -11.58
CA SER A 141 -2.83 -18.92 -11.56
C SER A 141 -2.47 -17.45 -11.30
N VAL A 142 -1.17 -17.13 -11.23
CA VAL A 142 -0.66 -15.79 -10.97
C VAL A 142 -0.52 -14.99 -12.27
N TYR A 143 -0.87 -13.70 -12.26
CA TYR A 143 -0.42 -12.77 -13.29
C TYR A 143 0.94 -12.18 -12.92
N ASN A 144 1.96 -12.51 -13.70
CA ASN A 144 3.29 -11.92 -13.60
C ASN A 144 3.27 -10.54 -14.27
N ILE A 145 3.75 -9.52 -13.56
CA ILE A 145 3.62 -8.12 -13.98
C ILE A 145 4.89 -7.62 -14.65
N PHE A 146 4.72 -7.06 -15.85
CA PHE A 146 5.80 -6.50 -16.66
C PHE A 146 5.50 -5.08 -17.08
N SER A 147 6.55 -4.27 -17.22
CA SER A 147 6.46 -2.89 -17.69
C SER A 147 6.92 -2.79 -19.14
N ILE A 148 6.08 -2.24 -20.02
CA ILE A 148 6.40 -2.01 -21.43
C ILE A 148 6.47 -0.51 -21.69
N PRO A 149 7.62 0.02 -22.14
CA PRO A 149 7.74 1.44 -22.46
C PRO A 149 6.78 1.87 -23.58
N LYS A 150 6.19 3.07 -23.44
CA LYS A 150 5.34 3.70 -24.45
C LYS A 150 5.99 3.76 -25.84
N SER A 151 7.32 3.88 -25.88
CA SER A 151 8.11 3.92 -27.12
C SER A 151 8.03 2.63 -27.95
N GLN A 152 7.56 1.52 -27.37
CA GLN A 152 7.34 0.25 -28.09
C GLN A 152 5.99 0.21 -28.82
N PHE A 153 5.08 1.16 -28.53
CA PHE A 153 3.76 1.23 -29.15
C PHE A 153 3.75 2.20 -30.33
N VAL A 154 2.88 1.92 -31.30
CA VAL A 154 2.58 2.83 -32.41
C VAL A 154 1.16 3.38 -32.27
N ASN A 155 0.88 4.53 -32.88
CA ASN A 155 -0.49 5.05 -32.91
C ASN A 155 -1.34 4.20 -33.87
N GLY A 156 -2.57 3.84 -33.46
CA GLY A 156 -3.43 2.94 -34.21
C GLY A 156 -3.30 1.49 -33.76
N THR A 157 -3.43 0.54 -34.69
CA THR A 157 -3.35 -0.89 -34.37
C THR A 157 -1.97 -1.26 -33.84
N ASN A 158 -1.93 -2.09 -32.80
CA ASN A 158 -0.75 -2.78 -32.29
C ASN A 158 -1.09 -4.26 -32.17
N ARG A 159 -0.06 -5.10 -32.20
CA ARG A 159 -0.20 -6.54 -31.97
C ARG A 159 0.69 -7.00 -30.81
N LEU A 160 0.07 -7.69 -29.85
CA LEU A 160 0.78 -8.49 -28.87
C LEU A 160 0.75 -9.95 -29.33
N SER A 161 1.93 -10.53 -29.51
CA SER A 161 2.12 -11.93 -29.93
C SER A 161 2.84 -12.67 -28.81
N VAL A 162 2.38 -13.86 -28.45
CA VAL A 162 2.97 -14.66 -27.36
C VAL A 162 3.31 -16.05 -27.88
N GLU A 163 4.51 -16.51 -27.56
CA GLU A 163 4.89 -17.92 -27.64
C GLU A 163 4.91 -18.48 -26.22
N LEU A 164 4.08 -19.48 -25.96
CA LEU A 164 3.98 -20.17 -24.69
C LEU A 164 4.61 -21.55 -24.85
N HIS A 165 5.55 -21.90 -23.97
CA HIS A 165 6.35 -23.12 -24.03
C HIS A 165 6.13 -23.96 -22.78
N ASN A 166 6.04 -25.27 -22.96
CA ASN A 166 6.08 -26.22 -21.86
C ASN A 166 7.51 -26.58 -21.47
N ARG A 167 7.68 -27.00 -20.21
CA ARG A 167 8.95 -27.55 -19.72
C ARG A 167 9.25 -28.90 -20.34
N THR A 168 8.22 -29.70 -20.58
CA THR A 168 8.35 -31.06 -21.13
C THR A 168 7.27 -31.34 -22.19
N GLY A 169 7.60 -32.15 -23.20
CA GLY A 169 6.62 -32.59 -24.22
C GLY A 169 5.54 -33.55 -23.70
N THR A 170 5.60 -33.91 -22.41
CA THR A 170 4.62 -34.76 -21.72
C THR A 170 3.87 -33.98 -20.63
N SER A 171 3.88 -32.63 -20.70
CA SER A 171 3.16 -31.80 -19.73
C SER A 171 1.69 -32.17 -19.64
N SER A 172 1.16 -32.23 -18.41
CA SER A 172 -0.25 -32.50 -18.12
C SER A 172 -1.16 -31.33 -18.50
N ASP A 173 -0.59 -30.13 -18.47
CA ASP A 173 -1.23 -28.83 -18.52
C ASP A 173 -0.38 -27.82 -19.30
N LEU A 174 -1.05 -26.71 -19.59
CA LEU A 174 -0.52 -25.48 -20.15
C LEU A 174 -1.64 -24.44 -20.03
N ARG A 175 -1.33 -23.21 -19.60
CA ARG A 175 -2.33 -22.15 -19.47
C ARG A 175 -1.77 -20.77 -19.81
N ILE A 176 -2.61 -19.91 -20.39
CA ILE A 176 -2.33 -18.48 -20.55
C ILE A 176 -3.57 -17.61 -20.39
N ASP A 177 -3.38 -16.46 -19.75
CA ASP A 177 -4.25 -15.29 -19.88
C ASP A 177 -3.42 -14.02 -19.72
N ALA A 178 -3.90 -12.89 -20.24
CA ALA A 178 -3.19 -11.62 -20.06
C ALA A 178 -4.12 -10.41 -20.12
N TYR A 179 -3.68 -9.33 -19.47
CA TYR A 179 -4.25 -8.00 -19.58
C TYR A 179 -3.18 -6.96 -19.88
N LEU A 180 -3.55 -5.86 -20.52
CA LEU A 180 -2.68 -4.71 -20.74
C LEU A 180 -3.43 -3.45 -20.36
N LYS A 181 -2.87 -2.67 -19.45
CA LYS A 181 -3.46 -1.41 -19.00
C LYS A 181 -2.44 -0.28 -19.04
N THR A 182 -2.93 0.94 -19.27
CA THR A 182 -2.11 2.13 -19.01
C THR A 182 -1.81 2.16 -17.53
N THR A 183 -0.55 2.42 -17.18
CA THR A 183 -0.28 2.89 -15.82
C THR A 183 -0.92 4.27 -15.71
N THR A 184 -1.44 4.62 -14.54
CA THR A 184 -1.84 6.02 -14.30
C THR A 184 -0.65 6.89 -14.62
N THR A 185 -0.82 7.92 -15.45
CA THR A 185 0.24 8.88 -15.78
C THR A 185 0.77 9.42 -14.46
N VAL A 186 1.94 8.92 -14.11
CA VAL A 186 2.68 9.23 -12.91
C VAL A 186 3.05 10.70 -13.04
N THR A 187 2.73 11.52 -12.04
CA THR A 187 3.63 12.65 -11.76
C THR A 187 5.01 12.02 -11.72
N PRO A 188 5.96 12.35 -12.63
CA PRO A 188 7.25 11.68 -12.69
C PRO A 188 7.78 11.51 -11.26
N PRO A 189 8.34 10.33 -10.87
CA PRO A 189 8.95 10.20 -9.56
C PRO A 189 9.79 11.45 -9.36
N ALA A 190 9.47 12.20 -8.29
CA ALA A 190 9.96 13.56 -8.15
C ALA A 190 11.45 13.57 -8.47
N ALA A 191 11.83 14.35 -9.50
CA ALA A 191 13.15 14.22 -10.12
C ALA A 191 14.20 14.23 -9.00
N CYS A 192 15.05 13.20 -8.95
CA CYS A 192 15.94 13.08 -7.82
C CYS A 192 16.92 14.26 -7.80
N THR A 193 16.68 15.22 -6.91
CA THR A 193 17.46 16.45 -6.76
C THR A 193 18.68 16.26 -5.86
N GLY A 194 18.99 15.02 -5.46
CA GLY A 194 20.15 14.64 -4.66
C GLY A 194 20.11 15.04 -3.18
N THR A 195 19.08 15.75 -2.73
CA THR A 195 18.94 16.21 -1.33
C THR A 195 17.74 15.64 -0.59
N HIS A 196 16.87 14.89 -1.27
CA HIS A 196 15.65 14.33 -0.70
C HIS A 196 15.88 12.92 -0.11
N ILE A 197 15.10 12.50 0.90
CA ILE A 197 15.31 11.19 1.54
C ILE A 197 15.06 10.01 0.58
N SER A 198 14.15 10.16 -0.38
CA SER A 198 13.90 9.16 -1.42
C SER A 198 14.96 9.14 -2.54
N CYS A 199 15.95 10.04 -2.51
CA CYS A 199 17.08 10.03 -3.43
C CYS A 199 18.19 9.10 -2.92
N PHE A 200 18.10 7.82 -3.25
CA PHE A 200 19.13 6.84 -2.90
C PHE A 200 19.23 5.74 -3.95
N THR A 201 20.35 5.02 -3.92
CA THR A 201 20.50 3.79 -4.69
C THR A 201 20.22 2.61 -3.75
N SER A 202 19.27 1.76 -4.11
CA SER A 202 18.93 0.56 -3.34
C SER A 202 20.16 -0.31 -3.06
N ILE A 203 20.16 -0.95 -1.89
CA ILE A 203 21.23 -1.87 -1.52
C ILE A 203 21.19 -3.11 -2.40
N VAL A 204 22.34 -3.76 -2.59
CA VAL A 204 22.35 -5.08 -3.23
C VAL A 204 21.66 -6.06 -2.27
N PRO A 205 20.68 -6.85 -2.74
CA PRO A 205 20.05 -7.87 -1.91
C PRO A 205 21.08 -8.77 -1.24
N THR A 206 20.91 -8.98 0.06
CA THR A 206 21.84 -9.75 0.89
C THR A 206 21.07 -10.63 1.87
N ALA A 207 21.72 -11.68 2.37
CA ALA A 207 21.21 -12.44 3.49
C ALA A 207 21.11 -11.57 4.75
N GLN A 208 20.21 -11.95 5.66
CA GLN A 208 20.00 -11.26 6.93
C GLN A 208 21.28 -11.23 7.77
N THR A 209 21.55 -10.08 8.39
CA THR A 209 22.68 -9.89 9.30
C THR A 209 22.21 -9.19 10.57
N ASN A 210 23.05 -9.17 11.60
CA ASN A 210 22.82 -8.38 12.81
C ASN A 210 23.21 -6.89 12.65
N LYS A 211 23.37 -6.41 11.42
CA LYS A 211 23.74 -5.03 11.12
C LYS A 211 22.62 -4.35 10.33
N LEU A 212 22.37 -3.09 10.67
CA LEU A 212 21.59 -2.20 9.83
C LEU A 212 22.41 -1.85 8.58
N ILE A 213 21.87 -2.16 7.41
CA ILE A 213 22.46 -1.84 6.10
C ILE A 213 21.57 -0.78 5.46
N ILE A 214 22.15 0.36 5.11
CA ILE A 214 21.44 1.48 4.49
C ILE A 214 22.13 1.88 3.18
N PRO A 215 21.42 2.54 2.26
CA PRO A 215 22.02 3.18 1.09
C PRO A 215 23.18 4.10 1.44
N ALA A 216 24.17 4.20 0.55
CA ALA A 216 25.40 4.97 0.80
C ALA A 216 25.12 6.49 0.94
N GLU A 217 24.05 6.95 0.31
CA GLU A 217 23.53 8.31 0.33
C GLU A 217 22.92 8.68 1.69
N HIS A 218 22.49 7.69 2.48
CA HIS A 218 21.89 7.92 3.80
C HIS A 218 22.93 7.92 4.93
N LYS A 219 22.53 8.51 6.06
CA LYS A 219 23.28 8.52 7.31
C LYS A 219 22.31 8.21 8.44
N TYR A 220 22.79 7.45 9.42
CA TYR A 220 22.01 7.07 10.59
C TYR A 220 22.55 7.77 11.83
N GLN A 221 21.65 8.23 12.70
CA GLN A 221 21.96 8.76 14.01
C GLN A 221 21.03 8.11 15.04
N LEU A 222 21.61 7.56 16.11
CA LEU A 222 20.84 7.15 17.28
C LEU A 222 20.44 8.39 18.10
N ILE A 223 19.14 8.56 18.36
CA ILE A 223 18.60 9.68 19.17
C ILE A 223 18.32 9.27 20.61
N LEU A 224 17.61 8.15 20.80
CA LEU A 224 17.32 7.52 22.08
C LEU A 224 17.19 6.01 21.88
N LYS A 225 17.36 5.23 22.96
CA LYS A 225 17.12 3.79 22.98
C LYS A 225 16.53 3.34 24.32
N GLU A 226 16.00 2.12 24.34
CA GLU A 226 15.56 1.45 25.57
C GLU A 226 16.63 1.52 26.67
N GLY A 227 16.17 1.78 27.89
CA GLY A 227 17.02 1.82 29.09
C GLY A 227 17.81 3.11 29.28
N ASP A 228 17.78 4.05 28.32
CA ASP A 228 18.32 5.39 28.55
C ASP A 228 17.51 6.08 29.65
N ASN A 229 18.19 6.80 30.55
CA ASN A 229 17.51 7.60 31.57
C ASN A 229 16.77 8.76 30.91
N TYR A 230 15.53 9.02 31.34
CA TYR A 230 14.88 10.28 30.99
C TYR A 230 15.64 11.46 31.59
N THR A 231 15.70 12.56 30.84
CA THR A 231 16.35 13.78 31.33
C THR A 231 15.58 14.43 32.49
N GLU A 232 14.28 14.13 32.63
CA GLU A 232 13.43 14.61 33.70
C GLU A 232 12.32 13.61 34.07
N GLY A 233 11.63 13.85 35.18
CA GLY A 233 10.54 12.98 35.67
C GLY A 233 11.00 11.66 36.30
N GLY A 234 12.24 11.24 36.04
CA GLY A 234 12.78 9.96 36.49
C GLY A 234 12.29 8.78 35.64
N GLY A 235 12.93 7.62 35.78
CA GLY A 235 12.64 6.43 34.97
C GLY A 235 13.51 6.32 33.72
N MET A 236 13.18 5.33 32.88
CA MET A 236 13.93 4.97 31.69
C MET A 236 13.03 4.91 30.47
N VAL A 237 13.60 5.16 29.30
CA VAL A 237 12.98 4.93 27.98
C VAL A 237 12.53 3.46 27.91
N GLY A 238 11.27 3.24 27.51
CA GLY A 238 10.71 1.89 27.35
C GLY A 238 11.36 1.10 26.22
N GLY A 239 11.12 -0.22 26.22
CA GLY A 239 11.52 -1.13 25.15
C GLY A 239 10.44 -1.29 24.10
N GLN A 240 10.70 -2.17 23.11
CA GLN A 240 9.78 -2.45 21.99
C GLN A 240 9.27 -1.14 21.36
N ASN A 241 10.23 -0.29 20.98
CA ASN A 241 9.93 1.00 20.39
C ASN A 241 9.22 0.80 19.06
N ASP A 242 8.13 1.52 18.90
CA ASP A 242 7.25 1.42 17.74
C ASP A 242 7.08 2.82 17.10
N PHE A 243 5.85 3.22 16.78
CA PHE A 243 5.55 4.47 16.10
C PHE A 243 6.28 5.67 16.69
N THR A 244 6.85 6.42 15.76
CA THR A 244 7.67 7.58 16.05
C THR A 244 7.09 8.78 15.32
N ALA A 245 6.59 9.75 16.09
CA ALA A 245 6.04 11.00 15.55
C ALA A 245 6.99 12.17 15.76
N TYR A 246 7.16 12.99 14.73
CA TYR A 246 7.73 14.33 14.87
C TYR A 246 6.63 15.39 14.82
N VAL A 247 6.53 16.20 15.87
CA VAL A 247 5.61 17.36 15.90
C VAL A 247 6.42 18.66 15.95
N PRO A 248 6.30 19.53 14.94
CA PRO A 248 7.09 20.76 14.87
C PRO A 248 6.64 21.76 15.94
N LYS A 249 7.59 22.37 16.66
CA LYS A 249 7.27 23.51 17.53
C LYS A 249 7.06 24.73 16.65
N THR A 250 5.85 25.30 16.69
CA THR A 250 5.51 26.52 15.92
C THR A 250 5.87 26.40 14.43
N GLY A 251 5.66 25.22 13.83
CA GLY A 251 5.95 24.96 12.41
C GLY A 251 7.44 24.86 12.05
N SER A 252 8.33 24.74 13.03
CA SER A 252 9.77 24.57 12.78
C SER A 252 10.11 23.19 12.23
N SER A 253 10.96 23.14 11.19
CA SER A 253 11.54 21.90 10.67
C SER A 253 12.81 21.46 11.41
N THR A 254 13.28 22.24 12.37
CA THR A 254 14.55 22.01 13.10
C THR A 254 14.37 21.99 14.60
N ASN A 255 13.17 22.18 15.12
CA ASN A 255 12.89 22.16 16.55
C ASN A 255 11.49 21.61 16.79
N GLY A 256 11.40 20.49 17.50
CA GLY A 256 10.14 19.77 17.63
C GLY A 256 10.11 18.82 18.81
N TYR A 257 8.99 18.13 18.91
CA TYR A 257 8.78 17.01 19.80
C TYR A 257 8.96 15.71 19.01
N LEU A 258 9.55 14.71 19.65
CA LEU A 258 9.66 13.35 19.14
C LEU A 258 8.91 12.44 20.13
N SER A 259 7.78 11.89 19.69
CA SER A 259 7.01 10.92 20.46
C SER A 259 7.38 9.51 20.01
N VAL A 260 7.64 8.59 20.93
CA VAL A 260 8.00 7.20 20.63
C VAL A 260 7.12 6.28 21.47
N ASN A 261 6.33 5.44 20.81
CA ASN A 261 5.51 4.45 21.48
C ASN A 261 6.35 3.27 22.00
N HIS A 262 5.86 2.63 23.05
CA HIS A 262 6.43 1.43 23.64
C HIS A 262 5.37 0.34 23.67
N GLU A 263 5.57 -0.67 22.84
CA GLU A 263 4.64 -1.77 22.62
C GLU A 263 4.75 -2.83 23.74
N THR A 264 4.77 -2.40 25.00
CA THR A 264 5.01 -3.23 26.18
C THR A 264 3.72 -3.48 26.98
N ASN A 265 3.81 -4.29 28.03
CA ASN A 265 2.73 -4.45 29.01
C ASN A 265 3.26 -4.22 30.45
N PRO A 266 2.94 -3.09 31.10
CA PRO A 266 2.10 -1.99 30.58
C PRO A 266 2.77 -1.25 29.42
N GLY A 267 1.96 -0.62 28.58
CA GLY A 267 2.42 0.18 27.45
C GLY A 267 2.86 1.57 27.89
N GLY A 268 3.46 2.34 26.99
CA GLY A 268 3.80 3.72 27.28
C GLY A 268 4.24 4.52 26.07
N VAL A 269 4.58 5.79 26.31
CA VAL A 269 5.08 6.70 25.28
C VAL A 269 6.20 7.55 25.88
N THR A 270 7.35 7.61 25.22
CA THR A 270 8.38 8.62 25.46
C THR A 270 8.03 9.89 24.71
N MET A 271 8.09 11.04 25.39
CA MET A 271 8.06 12.36 24.76
C MET A 271 9.43 13.03 24.89
N ALA A 272 10.10 13.25 23.77
CA ALA A 272 11.39 13.94 23.69
C ALA A 272 11.27 15.29 22.97
N GLU A 273 12.22 16.19 23.24
CA GLU A 273 12.37 17.47 22.53
C GLU A 273 13.70 17.46 21.80
N VAL A 274 13.65 17.64 20.48
CA VAL A 274 14.81 17.54 19.60
C VAL A 274 15.05 18.82 18.82
N THR A 275 16.32 19.19 18.67
CA THR A 275 16.75 20.34 17.87
C THR A 275 17.81 19.94 16.87
N TYR A 276 17.61 20.26 15.60
CA TYR A 276 18.58 20.00 14.54
C TYR A 276 19.66 21.08 14.50
N ASN A 277 20.91 20.66 14.57
CA ASN A 277 22.07 21.54 14.42
C ASN A 277 22.55 21.51 12.96
N SER A 278 22.35 22.60 12.23
CA SER A 278 22.70 22.69 10.80
C SER A 278 24.21 22.64 10.53
N SER A 279 25.05 22.99 11.52
CA SER A 279 26.51 22.98 11.37
C SER A 279 27.08 21.57 11.50
N THR A 280 26.63 20.81 12.50
CA THR A 280 27.05 19.41 12.70
C THR A 280 26.23 18.42 11.89
N LYS A 281 25.06 18.84 11.40
CA LYS A 281 24.03 18.02 10.74
C LYS A 281 23.48 16.91 11.64
N LEU A 282 23.44 17.14 12.95
CA LEU A 282 22.94 16.18 13.95
C LEU A 282 21.74 16.74 14.70
N TRP A 283 20.81 15.86 15.04
CA TRP A 283 19.74 16.14 15.99
C TRP A 283 20.26 16.04 17.43
N GLN A 284 19.84 16.97 18.27
CA GLN A 284 20.18 17.02 19.69
C GLN A 284 18.93 16.75 20.50
N LEU A 285 18.95 15.69 21.33
CA LEU A 285 17.93 15.47 22.35
C LEU A 285 18.21 16.44 23.50
N THR A 286 17.29 17.37 23.71
CA THR A 286 17.39 18.41 24.74
C THR A 286 16.61 18.06 25.99
N ARG A 287 15.55 17.26 25.83
CA ARG A 287 14.66 16.82 26.90
C ARG A 287 14.01 15.50 26.53
N SER A 288 13.73 14.66 27.51
CA SER A 288 12.95 13.42 27.41
C SER A 288 12.25 13.11 28.73
N ARG A 289 11.05 12.55 28.64
CA ARG A 289 10.18 12.15 29.75
C ARG A 289 9.17 11.11 29.29
N ALA A 290 8.61 10.33 30.21
CA ALA A 290 7.42 9.55 29.94
C ALA A 290 6.18 10.45 29.80
N VAL A 291 5.26 10.10 28.89
CA VAL A 291 3.90 10.64 28.88
C VAL A 291 3.15 10.15 30.11
N SER A 292 2.42 11.06 30.76
CA SER A 292 1.67 10.71 31.97
C SER A 292 0.32 10.08 31.63
N PHE A 293 0.14 8.84 32.07
CA PHE A 293 -1.13 8.12 32.11
C PHE A 293 -1.63 7.91 33.55
N SER A 294 -1.14 8.70 34.51
CA SER A 294 -1.36 8.48 35.95
C SER A 294 -2.72 8.96 36.47
N ASP A 295 -3.55 9.58 35.63
CA ASP A 295 -4.92 9.91 36.02
C ASP A 295 -5.70 8.60 36.25
N PRO A 296 -6.32 8.37 37.43
CA PRO A 296 -7.04 7.13 37.71
C PRO A 296 -8.12 6.76 36.69
N SER A 297 -8.69 7.76 36.01
CA SER A 297 -9.68 7.57 34.94
C SER A 297 -9.11 6.91 33.68
N LEU A 298 -7.78 6.90 33.49
CA LEU A 298 -7.12 6.25 32.36
C LEU A 298 -6.71 4.80 32.66
N VAL A 299 -6.66 4.43 33.95
CA VAL A 299 -6.04 3.21 34.47
C VAL A 299 -4.57 3.11 34.06
N GLN A 300 -4.27 2.63 32.85
CA GLN A 300 -2.97 2.59 32.19
C GLN A 300 -3.18 2.52 30.66
N THR A 301 -2.09 2.44 29.89
CA THR A 301 -2.13 1.97 28.51
C THR A 301 -1.47 0.60 28.37
N ILE A 302 -1.74 -0.09 27.26
CA ILE A 302 -1.18 -1.41 26.97
C ILE A 302 -0.80 -1.49 25.50
N ARG A 303 0.35 -2.12 25.20
CA ARG A 303 0.85 -2.39 23.84
C ARG A 303 0.56 -1.23 22.90
N ASN A 304 1.17 -0.09 23.23
CA ASN A 304 1.12 1.10 22.40
C ASN A 304 1.87 0.77 21.10
N CYS A 305 1.14 0.41 20.05
CA CYS A 305 1.66 -0.03 18.76
C CYS A 305 1.98 1.20 17.91
N SER A 306 1.37 1.33 16.74
CA SER A 306 1.53 2.50 15.89
C SER A 306 0.77 3.75 16.42
N GLY A 307 0.51 4.74 15.58
CA GLY A 307 -0.14 5.99 16.02
C GLY A 307 -0.37 7.00 14.90
N GLY A 308 -0.55 8.26 15.30
CA GLY A 308 -0.84 9.34 14.36
C GLY A 308 -0.40 10.72 14.83
N VAL A 309 -0.10 11.61 13.89
CA VAL A 309 0.04 13.05 14.16
C VAL A 309 -1.20 13.76 13.62
N THR A 310 -1.86 14.54 14.47
CA THR A 310 -3.02 15.31 14.04
C THR A 310 -2.59 16.59 13.32
N PRO A 311 -3.40 17.12 12.38
CA PRO A 311 -3.13 18.40 11.72
C PRO A 311 -3.02 19.59 12.67
N TRP A 312 -3.55 19.46 13.90
CA TRP A 312 -3.49 20.50 14.95
C TRP A 312 -2.34 20.29 15.94
N GLY A 313 -1.43 19.34 15.68
CA GLY A 313 -0.16 19.23 16.41
C GLY A 313 -0.24 18.43 17.72
N THR A 314 -1.19 17.51 17.83
CA THR A 314 -1.21 16.47 18.88
C THR A 314 -0.74 15.13 18.33
N VAL A 315 -0.38 14.22 19.23
CA VAL A 315 -0.04 12.83 18.89
C VAL A 315 -1.16 11.92 19.38
N VAL A 316 -1.54 10.93 18.59
CA VAL A 316 -2.42 9.85 19.03
C VAL A 316 -1.61 8.57 19.11
N THR A 317 -1.68 7.90 20.26
CA THR A 317 -1.12 6.55 20.44
C THR A 317 -2.25 5.52 20.41
N ALA A 318 -1.96 4.33 19.88
CA ALA A 318 -2.93 3.27 19.67
C ALA A 318 -2.66 2.07 20.56
N GLU A 319 -3.65 1.66 21.36
CA GLU A 319 -3.58 0.41 22.11
C GLU A 319 -4.01 -0.76 21.23
N GLU A 320 -3.10 -1.70 21.01
CA GLU A 320 -3.30 -2.83 20.09
C GLU A 320 -3.81 -4.09 20.84
N SER A 321 -4.37 -3.92 22.03
CA SER A 321 -4.92 -5.03 22.81
C SER A 321 -6.16 -4.66 23.61
N VAL A 322 -7.23 -5.42 23.38
CA VAL A 322 -8.52 -5.27 24.07
C VAL A 322 -8.61 -6.21 25.27
N THR A 323 -9.19 -5.73 26.38
CA THR A 323 -9.55 -6.59 27.52
C THR A 323 -11.01 -6.41 27.94
N SER A 324 -11.50 -7.32 28.79
CA SER A 324 -12.83 -7.21 29.40
C SER A 324 -12.85 -6.50 30.75
N ASN A 325 -11.72 -5.97 31.21
CA ASN A 325 -11.59 -5.39 32.54
C ASN A 325 -12.15 -3.97 32.60
N ASP A 326 -12.69 -3.59 33.76
CA ASP A 326 -13.13 -2.24 34.12
C ASP A 326 -12.71 -2.00 35.58
N VAL A 327 -11.42 -1.72 35.78
CA VAL A 327 -10.80 -1.65 37.10
C VAL A 327 -11.27 -0.42 37.87
N ASN A 328 -11.53 0.69 37.17
CA ASN A 328 -11.96 1.94 37.80
C ASN A 328 -13.49 2.02 37.98
N SER A 329 -14.25 1.02 37.49
CA SER A 329 -15.71 0.94 37.56
C SER A 329 -16.41 2.13 36.92
N ASP A 330 -15.81 2.71 35.87
CA ASP A 330 -16.41 3.80 35.11
C ASP A 330 -17.36 3.27 34.01
N GLY A 331 -17.40 1.96 33.80
CA GLY A 331 -18.24 1.26 32.83
C GLY A 331 -17.62 1.11 31.45
N TYR A 332 -16.43 1.62 31.20
CA TYR A 332 -15.64 1.34 30.00
C TYR A 332 -14.74 0.13 30.25
N LYS A 333 -14.47 -0.62 29.18
CA LYS A 333 -13.32 -1.53 29.20
C LYS A 333 -12.04 -0.72 29.25
N ASP A 334 -11.05 -1.17 30.00
CA ASP A 334 -9.86 -0.35 30.27
C ASP A 334 -8.91 -0.20 29.07
N TYR A 335 -8.88 -1.15 28.13
CA TYR A 335 -7.85 -1.23 27.08
C TYR A 335 -8.42 -1.50 25.69
N GLY A 336 -7.74 -0.99 24.66
CA GLY A 336 -8.08 -1.11 23.24
C GLY A 336 -8.58 0.19 22.62
N TRP A 337 -8.05 1.33 23.08
CA TRP A 337 -8.49 2.65 22.68
C TRP A 337 -7.36 3.52 22.15
N LEU A 338 -7.72 4.48 21.31
CA LEU A 338 -6.84 5.58 20.94
C LEU A 338 -6.76 6.62 22.08
N VAL A 339 -5.57 7.17 22.29
CA VAL A 339 -5.32 8.20 23.31
C VAL A 339 -4.60 9.40 22.69
N GLU A 340 -5.22 10.59 22.77
CA GLU A 340 -4.65 11.83 22.27
C GLU A 340 -3.77 12.52 23.32
N ILE A 341 -2.57 12.92 22.93
CA ILE A 341 -1.50 13.45 23.77
C ILE A 341 -1.06 14.82 23.23
N ASP A 342 -0.94 15.79 24.12
CA ASP A 342 -0.26 17.05 23.83
C ASP A 342 1.26 16.85 23.99
N PRO A 343 2.04 16.94 22.91
CA PRO A 343 3.48 16.71 22.97
C PRO A 343 4.22 17.79 23.78
N ALA A 344 3.68 19.00 23.88
CA ALA A 344 4.28 20.07 24.67
C ALA A 344 4.25 19.76 26.17
N THR A 345 3.14 19.22 26.66
CA THR A 345 2.96 18.90 28.09
C THR A 345 3.25 17.44 28.42
N ALA A 346 3.32 16.55 27.42
CA ALA A 346 3.38 15.09 27.60
C ALA A 346 2.22 14.56 28.46
N GLN A 347 1.01 15.06 28.18
CA GLN A 347 -0.22 14.72 28.90
C GLN A 347 -1.33 14.34 27.92
N VAL A 348 -2.21 13.43 28.34
CA VAL A 348 -3.47 13.14 27.62
C VAL A 348 -4.32 14.41 27.54
N VAL A 349 -4.91 14.73 26.38
CA VAL A 349 -5.75 15.94 26.21
C VAL A 349 -7.24 15.66 26.24
N SER A 350 -7.64 14.47 25.83
CA SER A 350 -9.02 14.03 25.84
C SER A 350 -9.59 13.99 27.25
N LYS A 351 -10.89 14.29 27.37
CA LYS A 351 -11.59 14.41 28.64
C LYS A 351 -12.90 13.63 28.64
N ASN A 352 -13.22 13.06 29.78
CA ASN A 352 -14.55 12.54 30.09
C ASN A 352 -15.53 13.68 30.37
N THR A 353 -16.83 13.36 30.43
CA THR A 353 -17.89 14.34 30.69
C THR A 353 -17.75 15.02 32.06
N ASP A 354 -17.14 14.35 33.04
CA ASP A 354 -16.87 14.90 34.38
C ASP A 354 -15.60 15.78 34.45
N GLY A 355 -14.85 15.89 33.34
CA GLY A 355 -13.63 16.68 33.23
C GLY A 355 -12.33 15.93 33.56
N SER A 356 -12.40 14.67 34.01
CA SER A 356 -11.22 13.78 34.14
C SER A 356 -10.61 13.48 32.77
N LYS A 357 -9.37 12.96 32.73
CA LYS A 357 -8.75 12.53 31.47
C LYS A 357 -9.54 11.35 30.88
N GLY A 358 -9.63 11.28 29.56
CA GLY A 358 -10.38 10.22 28.89
C GLY A 358 -9.62 9.68 27.70
N LYS A 359 -9.96 8.47 27.27
CA LYS A 359 -9.56 7.93 25.98
C LYS A 359 -10.56 8.35 24.91
N LEU A 360 -10.28 8.08 23.64
CA LEU A 360 -11.14 8.48 22.51
C LEU A 360 -12.29 7.48 22.28
N TRP A 361 -13.21 7.40 23.23
CA TRP A 361 -14.27 6.37 23.28
C TRP A 361 -15.11 6.28 22.00
N GLN A 362 -15.46 7.41 21.37
CA GLN A 362 -16.27 7.44 20.14
C GLN A 362 -15.53 6.97 18.88
N MET A 363 -14.21 6.76 18.95
CA MET A 363 -13.44 6.09 17.90
C MET A 363 -13.52 4.56 18.03
N GLY A 364 -14.13 4.05 19.10
CA GLY A 364 -14.46 2.64 19.27
C GLY A 364 -13.30 1.81 19.83
N ILE A 365 -13.67 0.73 20.52
CA ILE A 365 -12.70 -0.20 21.09
C ILE A 365 -12.29 -1.23 20.05
N MET A 366 -10.99 -1.46 19.87
CA MET A 366 -10.43 -2.51 19.01
C MET A 366 -8.93 -2.66 19.28
N ASN A 367 -8.29 -3.62 18.61
CA ASN A 367 -6.83 -3.68 18.54
C ASN A 367 -6.36 -2.61 17.54
N HIS A 368 -6.22 -1.36 17.97
CA HIS A 368 -5.86 -0.28 17.06
C HIS A 368 -4.40 -0.40 16.64
N GLU A 369 -4.14 -0.26 15.34
CA GLU A 369 -2.77 -0.13 14.84
C GLU A 369 -2.35 1.35 14.83
N ASN A 370 -2.94 2.16 13.95
CA ASN A 370 -2.58 3.56 13.80
C ASN A 370 -3.79 4.46 13.69
N VAL A 371 -3.57 5.75 13.43
CA VAL A 371 -4.64 6.64 12.98
C VAL A 371 -4.09 7.75 12.08
N VAL A 372 -4.69 7.91 10.91
CA VAL A 372 -4.41 9.05 10.03
C VAL A 372 -5.61 9.98 9.97
N VAL A 373 -5.36 11.29 10.07
CA VAL A 373 -6.39 12.34 10.01
C VAL A 373 -6.15 13.20 8.78
N ASN A 374 -7.20 13.47 8.00
CA ASN A 374 -7.08 14.33 6.82
C ASN A 374 -6.68 15.77 7.21
N ASN A 375 -6.02 16.51 6.32
CA ASN A 375 -5.56 17.88 6.60
C ASN A 375 -6.68 18.87 6.99
N ALA A 376 -7.94 18.58 6.61
CA ALA A 376 -9.10 19.37 7.00
C ALA A 376 -9.51 19.14 8.47
N GLY A 377 -8.96 18.10 9.12
CA GLY A 377 -9.28 17.70 10.48
C GLY A 377 -10.73 17.25 10.65
N THR A 378 -11.32 16.65 9.62
CA THR A 378 -12.74 16.26 9.59
C THR A 378 -12.94 14.75 9.64
N THR A 379 -11.97 14.00 9.14
CA THR A 379 -12.09 12.55 8.97
C THR A 379 -10.79 11.88 9.39
N ALA A 380 -10.91 10.77 10.12
CA ALA A 380 -9.82 9.88 10.45
C ALA A 380 -10.04 8.46 9.87
N TYR A 381 -8.96 7.73 9.61
CA TYR A 381 -8.97 6.34 9.17
C TYR A 381 -7.96 5.52 9.97
N TYR A 382 -8.29 4.25 10.20
CA TYR A 382 -7.47 3.33 10.99
C TYR A 382 -7.88 1.88 10.77
N GLY A 383 -6.95 0.98 11.07
CA GLY A 383 -7.08 -0.47 10.96
C GLY A 383 -7.22 -1.17 12.31
N GLU A 384 -7.53 -2.46 12.24
CA GLU A 384 -7.53 -3.36 13.38
C GLU A 384 -6.59 -4.55 13.09
N ASP A 385 -5.45 -4.62 13.79
CA ASP A 385 -4.58 -5.80 13.75
C ASP A 385 -5.06 -6.83 14.78
N GLY A 386 -5.49 -8.00 14.30
CA GLY A 386 -6.25 -8.95 15.10
C GLY A 386 -7.76 -8.67 15.14
N GLY A 387 -8.48 -9.48 15.92
CA GLY A 387 -9.94 -9.37 16.05
C GLY A 387 -10.71 -9.47 14.72
N THR A 388 -11.25 -8.35 14.24
CA THR A 388 -12.06 -8.30 13.01
C THR A 388 -11.25 -8.18 11.73
N HIS A 389 -10.05 -7.57 11.78
CA HIS A 389 -9.24 -7.22 10.61
C HIS A 389 -9.91 -6.25 9.62
N MET A 390 -10.68 -5.28 10.13
CA MET A 390 -11.45 -4.36 9.31
C MET A 390 -10.81 -2.96 9.26
N VAL A 391 -11.16 -2.20 8.22
CA VAL A 391 -10.78 -0.79 8.09
C VAL A 391 -11.94 0.08 8.54
N TYR A 392 -11.63 1.10 9.35
CA TYR A 392 -12.60 2.03 9.90
C TYR A 392 -12.38 3.44 9.39
N LYS A 393 -13.49 4.20 9.39
CA LYS A 393 -13.53 5.63 9.10
C LYS A 393 -14.27 6.32 10.23
N TYR A 394 -13.75 7.44 10.69
CA TYR A 394 -14.38 8.26 11.72
C TYR A 394 -14.57 9.69 11.21
N VAL A 395 -15.81 10.17 11.23
CA VAL A 395 -16.16 11.53 10.82
C VAL A 395 -16.46 12.36 12.06
N MET A 396 -15.63 13.36 12.34
CA MET A 396 -15.76 14.19 13.54
C MET A 396 -17.02 15.06 13.46
N ASP A 397 -17.72 15.21 14.58
CA ASP A 397 -18.89 16.12 14.66
C ASP A 397 -18.44 17.59 14.57
N THR A 398 -17.23 17.89 15.03
CA THR A 398 -16.58 19.20 14.93
C THR A 398 -15.16 19.00 14.42
N PRO A 399 -14.73 19.73 13.37
CA PRO A 399 -13.35 19.63 12.89
C PRO A 399 -12.33 19.84 14.01
N ASN A 400 -11.26 19.07 14.00
CA ASN A 400 -10.18 19.06 14.98
C ASN A 400 -10.58 18.60 16.39
N ASN A 401 -11.65 17.81 16.50
CA ASN A 401 -12.08 17.23 17.77
C ASN A 401 -12.37 15.73 17.63
N LEU A 402 -11.42 14.90 18.06
CA LEU A 402 -11.53 13.45 18.01
C LEU A 402 -12.53 12.88 19.04
N ALA A 403 -12.90 13.63 20.08
CA ALA A 403 -13.73 13.12 21.17
C ALA A 403 -15.20 12.86 20.79
N SER A 404 -15.69 13.41 19.66
CA SER A 404 -17.06 13.19 19.20
C SER A 404 -17.19 13.12 17.69
N GLY A 405 -17.90 12.11 17.20
CA GLY A 405 -18.02 11.82 15.77
C GLY A 405 -18.80 10.55 15.47
N ASN A 406 -18.86 10.18 14.20
CA ASN A 406 -19.57 9.01 13.72
C ASN A 406 -18.57 8.00 13.15
N LEU A 407 -18.67 6.75 13.63
CA LEU A 407 -17.82 5.65 13.21
C LEU A 407 -18.46 4.87 12.06
N TYR A 408 -17.64 4.42 11.12
CA TYR A 408 -18.03 3.63 9.96
C TYR A 408 -17.03 2.50 9.75
N VAL A 409 -17.49 1.39 9.19
CA VAL A 409 -16.65 0.28 8.75
C VAL A 409 -16.71 0.13 7.23
N LEU A 410 -15.59 -0.20 6.60
CA LEU A 410 -15.51 -0.43 5.16
C LEU A 410 -16.14 -1.77 4.79
N LYS A 411 -17.01 -1.78 3.78
CA LYS A 411 -17.53 -3.00 3.15
C LYS A 411 -17.32 -2.95 1.65
N LEU A 412 -16.51 -3.85 1.10
CA LEU A 412 -16.40 -4.05 -0.34
C LEU A 412 -17.70 -4.64 -0.88
N ASP A 413 -18.23 -4.05 -1.96
CA ASP A 413 -19.56 -4.42 -2.44
C ASP A 413 -19.60 -5.86 -3.00
N GLN A 414 -18.47 -6.34 -3.54
CA GLN A 414 -18.30 -7.70 -4.06
C GLN A 414 -17.31 -8.56 -3.26
N GLY A 415 -16.77 -8.05 -2.15
CA GLY A 415 -15.80 -8.75 -1.31
C GLY A 415 -14.41 -8.93 -1.94
N LEU A 416 -13.63 -9.84 -1.34
CA LEU A 416 -12.29 -10.21 -1.77
C LEU A 416 -12.30 -11.60 -2.42
N SER A 417 -11.39 -11.84 -3.36
CA SER A 417 -11.11 -13.17 -3.92
C SER A 417 -10.43 -14.06 -2.87
N THR A 418 -10.22 -15.34 -3.21
CA THR A 418 -9.43 -16.26 -2.37
C THR A 418 -7.97 -15.83 -2.21
N SER A 419 -7.43 -15.06 -3.15
CA SER A 419 -6.09 -14.46 -3.09
C SER A 419 -6.07 -13.10 -2.37
N GLY A 420 -7.20 -12.65 -1.82
CA GLY A 420 -7.31 -11.36 -1.14
C GLY A 420 -7.38 -10.16 -2.08
N ASP A 421 -7.66 -10.32 -3.37
CA ASP A 421 -7.82 -9.17 -4.28
C ASP A 421 -9.27 -8.67 -4.27
N PRO A 422 -9.54 -7.35 -4.33
CA PRO A 422 -10.89 -6.83 -4.49
C PRO A 422 -11.56 -7.39 -5.76
N VAL A 423 -12.74 -8.00 -5.61
CA VAL A 423 -13.49 -8.57 -6.75
C VAL A 423 -14.07 -7.47 -7.65
N GLY A 424 -14.39 -6.33 -7.06
CA GLY A 424 -14.82 -5.12 -7.74
C GLY A 424 -14.11 -3.88 -7.20
N THR A 425 -14.41 -2.73 -7.78
CA THR A 425 -13.71 -1.46 -7.48
C THR A 425 -14.52 -0.51 -6.59
N THR A 426 -15.63 -0.98 -6.01
CA THR A 426 -16.55 -0.16 -5.23
C THR A 426 -16.74 -0.72 -3.82
N ALA A 427 -17.01 0.18 -2.89
CA ALA A 427 -17.27 -0.14 -1.50
C ALA A 427 -18.22 0.88 -0.86
N THR A 428 -18.75 0.52 0.31
CA THR A 428 -19.64 1.34 1.10
C THR A 428 -19.11 1.50 2.51
N TRP A 429 -19.21 2.72 3.07
CA TRP A 429 -18.97 2.97 4.49
C TRP A 429 -20.26 2.76 5.26
N ILE A 430 -20.31 1.73 6.10
CA ILE A 430 -21.50 1.42 6.90
C ILE A 430 -21.32 2.02 8.29
N GLN A 431 -22.27 2.85 8.72
CA GLN A 431 -22.20 3.46 10.04
C GLN A 431 -22.31 2.40 11.14
N VAL A 432 -21.35 2.39 12.06
CA VAL A 432 -21.33 1.56 13.25
C VAL A 432 -21.94 2.36 14.40
N PRO A 433 -22.99 1.85 15.10
CA PRO A 433 -23.46 2.48 16.33
C PRO A 433 -22.28 2.60 17.32
N ASN A 434 -21.99 3.82 17.77
CA ASN A 434 -20.85 4.08 18.67
C ASN A 434 -21.04 5.33 19.55
N LYS A 435 -22.29 5.71 19.81
CA LYS A 435 -22.64 6.95 20.53
C LYS A 435 -22.86 6.75 22.03
N VAL A 436 -23.12 5.52 22.46
CA VAL A 436 -23.32 5.18 23.89
C VAL A 436 -22.26 4.19 24.35
N LYS A 437 -21.97 4.21 25.65
CA LYS A 437 -20.95 3.38 26.30
C LYS A 437 -21.06 1.88 25.99
N ALA A 438 -22.28 1.36 25.93
CA ALA A 438 -22.53 -0.04 25.59
C ALA A 438 -22.03 -0.39 24.17
N ASP A 439 -22.27 0.51 23.21
CA ASP A 439 -21.82 0.33 21.83
C ASP A 439 -20.29 0.50 21.74
N GLN A 440 -19.74 1.50 22.45
CA GLN A 440 -18.31 1.80 22.48
C GLN A 440 -17.49 0.62 23.02
N ASN A 441 -17.99 -0.10 24.02
CA ASN A 441 -17.35 -1.32 24.53
C ASN A 441 -17.52 -2.55 23.61
N ASN A 442 -18.27 -2.43 22.51
CA ASN A 442 -18.68 -3.54 21.66
C ASN A 442 -18.53 -3.24 20.15
N THR A 443 -17.74 -2.22 19.80
CA THR A 443 -17.59 -1.71 18.44
C THR A 443 -17.27 -2.81 17.42
N THR A 444 -16.29 -3.67 17.72
CA THR A 444 -15.86 -4.75 16.81
C THR A 444 -16.98 -5.73 16.48
N ALA A 445 -17.75 -6.17 17.48
CA ALA A 445 -18.90 -7.06 17.28
C ALA A 445 -20.01 -6.38 16.47
N LEU A 446 -20.26 -5.09 16.69
CA LEU A 446 -21.22 -4.31 15.91
C LEU A 446 -20.79 -4.19 14.45
N ALA A 447 -19.54 -3.82 14.19
CA ALA A 447 -18.99 -3.73 12.83
C ALA A 447 -19.04 -5.08 12.10
N GLN A 448 -18.72 -6.17 12.79
CA GLN A 448 -18.86 -7.52 12.24
C GLN A 448 -20.31 -7.85 11.87
N SER A 449 -21.28 -7.50 12.72
CA SER A 449 -22.71 -7.76 12.45
C SER A 449 -23.24 -6.99 11.24
N LEU A 450 -22.61 -5.86 10.89
CA LEU A 450 -22.92 -5.04 9.72
C LEU A 450 -22.26 -5.56 8.43
N GLY A 451 -21.38 -6.56 8.55
CA GLY A 451 -20.72 -7.21 7.42
C GLY A 451 -19.56 -6.39 6.84
N GLY A 452 -18.80 -5.70 7.69
CA GLY A 452 -17.52 -5.10 7.29
C GLY A 452 -16.58 -6.13 6.65
N THR A 453 -15.72 -5.69 5.73
CA THR A 453 -14.80 -6.57 5.02
C THR A 453 -13.54 -6.82 5.85
N ARG A 454 -13.19 -8.11 6.01
CA ARG A 454 -12.01 -8.55 6.75
C ARG A 454 -10.83 -8.71 5.79
N PHE A 455 -9.74 -7.99 6.04
CA PHE A 455 -8.54 -7.99 5.20
C PHE A 455 -7.37 -8.81 5.80
N ASN A 456 -7.58 -9.52 6.90
CA ASN A 456 -6.59 -10.41 7.55
C ASN A 456 -5.29 -9.68 7.99
N GLY A 457 -5.37 -8.99 9.13
CA GLY A 457 -4.28 -8.21 9.76
C GLY A 457 -4.13 -6.83 9.14
N VAL A 458 -5.08 -5.91 9.39
CA VAL A 458 -4.96 -4.54 8.87
C VAL A 458 -4.06 -3.76 9.81
N GLU A 459 -2.92 -3.31 9.30
CA GLU A 459 -1.96 -2.53 10.09
C GLU A 459 -2.17 -1.02 9.80
N ASP A 460 -1.11 -0.30 9.42
CA ASP A 460 -1.14 1.14 9.19
C ASP A 460 -2.06 1.54 8.02
N VAL A 461 -2.75 2.66 8.22
CA VAL A 461 -3.50 3.41 7.20
C VAL A 461 -2.85 4.78 7.01
N ASP A 462 -2.70 5.25 5.77
CA ASP A 462 -2.25 6.62 5.47
C ASP A 462 -3.02 7.23 4.29
N ILE A 463 -2.93 8.55 4.15
CA ILE A 463 -3.59 9.33 3.11
C ILE A 463 -2.51 9.88 2.17
N SER A 464 -2.62 9.57 0.88
CA SER A 464 -1.70 10.14 -0.09
C SER A 464 -1.79 11.67 -0.10
N PRO A 465 -0.65 12.38 0.02
CA PRO A 465 -0.62 13.84 -0.05
C PRO A 465 -0.88 14.38 -1.47
N LEU A 466 -0.84 13.51 -2.48
CA LEU A 466 -0.99 13.89 -3.89
C LEU A 466 -2.43 13.86 -4.37
N ASP A 467 -3.18 12.80 -4.01
CA ASP A 467 -4.53 12.57 -4.52
C ASP A 467 -5.58 12.32 -3.42
N GLY A 468 -5.17 12.29 -2.15
CA GLY A 468 -6.08 12.10 -1.03
C GLY A 468 -6.68 10.69 -0.93
N LYS A 469 -6.19 9.73 -1.73
CA LYS A 469 -6.60 8.32 -1.59
C LYS A 469 -6.08 7.73 -0.29
N ILE A 470 -6.84 6.78 0.23
CA ILE A 470 -6.52 6.05 1.44
C ILE A 470 -5.76 4.79 1.06
N TYR A 471 -4.63 4.54 1.72
CA TYR A 471 -3.80 3.35 1.57
C TYR A 471 -3.74 2.63 2.90
N PHE A 472 -3.78 1.30 2.88
CA PHE A 472 -3.63 0.51 4.10
C PHE A 472 -2.98 -0.83 3.80
N THR A 473 -2.21 -1.33 4.76
CA THR A 473 -1.57 -2.64 4.72
C THR A 473 -2.52 -3.74 5.21
N ALA A 474 -2.29 -4.95 4.71
CA ALA A 474 -2.83 -6.18 5.24
C ALA A 474 -1.71 -7.20 5.40
N LYS A 475 -1.20 -7.32 6.62
CA LYS A 475 -0.06 -8.17 7.01
C LYS A 475 -0.24 -9.60 6.56
N GLY A 476 -1.40 -10.19 6.88
CA GLY A 476 -1.70 -11.58 6.55
C GLY A 476 -2.02 -11.86 5.08
N LEU A 477 -2.04 -10.83 4.22
CA LEU A 477 -2.19 -10.96 2.77
C LEU A 477 -0.97 -10.47 2.00
N ASP A 478 0.05 -9.97 2.69
CA ASP A 478 1.26 -9.36 2.13
C ASP A 478 0.93 -8.25 1.12
N LYS A 479 -0.12 -7.45 1.39
CA LYS A 479 -0.69 -6.49 0.43
C LYS A 479 -0.82 -5.10 1.02
N VAL A 480 -0.72 -4.12 0.13
CA VAL A 480 -1.21 -2.76 0.34
C VAL A 480 -2.41 -2.55 -0.58
N TYR A 481 -3.51 -2.07 -0.03
CA TYR A 481 -4.69 -1.65 -0.80
C TYR A 481 -4.72 -0.14 -0.94
N ARG A 482 -5.49 0.35 -1.92
CA ARG A 482 -5.92 1.74 -1.93
C ARG A 482 -7.37 1.90 -2.33
N LEU A 483 -7.95 3.04 -1.95
CA LEU A 483 -9.28 3.46 -2.36
C LEU A 483 -9.41 4.99 -2.43
N GLN A 484 -10.36 5.45 -3.24
CA GLN A 484 -10.88 6.82 -3.20
C GLN A 484 -12.10 6.86 -2.29
N ASP A 485 -12.03 7.63 -1.19
CA ASP A 485 -13.20 7.94 -0.38
C ASP A 485 -14.08 8.98 -1.08
N ASN A 486 -15.39 8.70 -1.18
CA ASN A 486 -16.41 9.58 -1.75
C ASN A 486 -17.41 10.07 -0.69
N GLY A 487 -17.08 9.92 0.60
CA GLY A 487 -17.96 10.27 1.71
C GLY A 487 -18.69 9.04 2.25
N THR A 488 -19.85 8.68 1.67
CA THR A 488 -20.62 7.51 2.10
C THR A 488 -20.24 6.22 1.39
N THR A 489 -19.56 6.33 0.25
CA THR A 489 -19.05 5.21 -0.54
C THR A 489 -17.56 5.39 -0.79
N ALA A 490 -16.93 4.36 -1.34
CA ALA A 490 -15.59 4.41 -1.88
C ALA A 490 -15.56 3.79 -3.29
N SER A 491 -14.60 4.24 -4.08
CA SER A 491 -14.38 3.80 -5.46
C SER A 491 -12.90 3.60 -5.72
N GLN A 492 -12.53 3.05 -6.89
CA GLN A 492 -11.14 2.75 -7.22
C GLN A 492 -10.47 1.87 -6.14
N VAL A 493 -11.25 0.97 -5.54
CA VAL A 493 -10.71 -0.02 -4.63
C VAL A 493 -9.89 -1.01 -5.44
N GLU A 494 -8.61 -1.16 -5.10
CA GLU A 494 -7.73 -2.12 -5.73
C GLU A 494 -6.62 -2.54 -4.76
N THR A 495 -6.03 -3.71 -5.01
CA THR A 495 -4.70 -4.03 -4.49
C THR A 495 -3.72 -3.10 -5.18
N PHE A 496 -3.05 -2.28 -4.39
CA PHE A 496 -2.07 -1.31 -4.89
C PHE A 496 -0.73 -1.98 -5.18
N VAL A 497 -0.23 -2.77 -4.22
CA VAL A 497 0.97 -3.61 -4.37
C VAL A 497 0.86 -4.84 -3.48
N GLY A 498 1.59 -5.89 -3.84
CA GLY A 498 1.91 -7.00 -2.96
C GLY A 498 1.20 -8.30 -3.32
N GLY A 499 1.27 -9.27 -2.42
CA GLY A 499 0.88 -10.66 -2.58
C GLY A 499 2.08 -11.56 -2.88
N ALA A 500 1.96 -12.83 -2.45
CA ALA A 500 3.03 -13.84 -2.46
C ALA A 500 3.70 -14.10 -3.83
N SER A 501 3.12 -13.61 -4.92
CA SER A 501 3.61 -13.81 -6.28
C SER A 501 4.12 -12.53 -6.95
N THR A 502 4.10 -11.41 -6.23
CA THR A 502 4.55 -10.12 -6.75
C THR A 502 6.07 -10.03 -6.65
N SER A 503 6.72 -9.56 -7.72
CA SER A 503 8.15 -9.22 -7.72
C SER A 503 8.34 -7.82 -8.28
N TYR A 504 9.40 -7.15 -7.85
CA TYR A 504 9.72 -5.80 -8.28
C TYR A 504 11.21 -5.70 -8.63
N SER A 505 11.51 -4.84 -9.59
CA SER A 505 12.88 -4.60 -10.05
C SER A 505 13.36 -3.21 -9.69
N PHE A 506 14.61 -3.10 -9.25
CA PHE A 506 15.22 -1.86 -8.79
C PHE A 506 16.71 -1.80 -9.11
N ASN A 507 17.27 -0.59 -9.14
CA ASN A 507 18.68 -0.38 -9.46
C ASN A 507 19.55 -0.42 -8.20
N THR A 508 20.65 -1.16 -8.29
CA THR A 508 21.70 -1.22 -7.27
C THR A 508 23.03 -0.76 -7.87
N PRO A 509 24.09 -0.56 -7.07
CA PRO A 509 25.43 -0.32 -7.61
C PRO A 509 25.96 -1.45 -8.52
N GLN A 510 25.34 -2.63 -8.49
CA GLN A 510 25.67 -3.80 -9.34
C GLN A 510 24.67 -3.99 -10.50
N GLY A 511 23.92 -2.95 -10.85
CA GLY A 511 22.89 -2.98 -11.89
C GLY A 511 21.50 -3.35 -11.36
N MET A 512 20.59 -3.61 -12.28
CA MET A 512 19.20 -3.97 -11.98
C MET A 512 19.13 -5.31 -11.25
N LYS A 513 18.35 -5.35 -10.17
CA LYS A 513 18.01 -6.55 -9.40
C LYS A 513 16.50 -6.71 -9.40
N THR A 514 16.04 -7.93 -9.11
CA THR A 514 14.63 -8.27 -8.94
C THR A 514 14.47 -9.01 -7.65
N GLU A 515 13.48 -8.64 -6.85
CA GLU A 515 13.14 -9.30 -5.60
C GLU A 515 11.66 -9.61 -5.54
N ALA A 516 11.33 -10.73 -4.89
CA ALA A 516 9.96 -11.00 -4.48
C ALA A 516 9.53 -9.95 -3.44
N TRP A 517 8.28 -9.55 -3.52
CA TRP A 517 7.61 -8.77 -2.50
C TRP A 517 7.63 -9.56 -1.19
N GLY A 518 8.13 -8.93 -0.12
CA GLY A 518 8.22 -9.60 1.17
C GLY A 518 6.86 -9.73 1.85
N ASP A 519 6.83 -10.57 2.87
CA ASP A 519 5.71 -10.80 3.76
C ASP A 519 5.57 -9.73 4.86
N GLY A 520 4.45 -9.79 5.58
CA GLY A 520 4.27 -9.05 6.84
C GLY A 520 4.28 -7.54 6.68
N ASN A 521 3.63 -7.02 5.62
CA ASN A 521 3.53 -5.58 5.43
C ASN A 521 2.79 -4.94 6.60
N ASP A 522 3.46 -3.98 7.23
CA ASP A 522 3.07 -3.43 8.52
C ASP A 522 2.94 -1.91 8.42
N ASN A 523 3.93 -1.14 8.91
CA ASN A 523 3.81 0.30 8.92
C ASN A 523 3.84 0.91 7.52
N LEU A 524 3.12 2.02 7.36
CA LEU A 524 2.90 2.69 6.09
C LEU A 524 2.95 4.21 6.28
N THR A 525 3.80 4.88 5.50
CA THR A 525 3.86 6.35 5.54
C THR A 525 4.20 6.96 4.19
N PHE A 526 3.58 8.09 3.87
CA PHE A 526 3.95 8.93 2.72
C PHE A 526 4.99 9.99 3.07
N ASP A 527 5.93 10.22 2.16
CA ASP A 527 6.71 11.48 2.14
C ASP A 527 6.00 12.60 1.37
N GLU A 528 6.54 13.82 1.41
CA GLU A 528 5.91 14.99 0.79
C GLU A 528 5.85 14.94 -0.73
N LEU A 529 6.61 14.03 -1.35
CA LEU A 529 6.64 13.80 -2.79
C LEU A 529 5.68 12.67 -3.21
N GLY A 530 4.97 12.07 -2.26
CA GLY A 530 4.04 10.97 -2.48
C GLY A 530 4.72 9.61 -2.67
N ASN A 531 5.99 9.47 -2.25
CA ASN A 531 6.58 8.14 -2.12
C ASN A 531 5.99 7.44 -0.90
N LEU A 532 5.59 6.19 -1.08
CA LEU A 532 5.02 5.32 -0.06
C LEU A 532 6.10 4.43 0.54
N TRP A 533 6.35 4.58 1.83
CA TRP A 533 7.27 3.76 2.59
C TRP A 533 6.48 2.63 3.23
N VAL A 534 6.85 1.38 2.93
CA VAL A 534 6.19 0.18 3.49
C VAL A 534 7.21 -0.60 4.30
N LEU A 535 6.99 -0.66 5.61
CA LEU A 535 7.81 -1.40 6.55
C LEU A 535 7.22 -2.81 6.70
N GLN A 536 8.06 -3.76 7.11
CA GLN A 536 7.64 -5.14 7.30
C GLN A 536 7.91 -5.55 8.75
N ASP A 537 6.90 -6.15 9.38
CA ASP A 537 7.00 -6.87 10.64
C ASP A 537 6.70 -8.34 10.38
N GLY A 538 7.77 -9.14 10.32
CA GLY A 538 7.70 -10.49 9.77
C GLY A 538 8.00 -10.49 8.27
N GLY A 539 9.25 -10.23 7.92
CA GLY A 539 9.73 -10.24 6.55
C GLY A 539 11.12 -9.64 6.44
N LYS A 540 11.89 -10.02 5.43
CA LYS A 540 13.36 -9.88 5.42
C LYS A 540 13.88 -8.50 4.97
N LYS A 541 13.01 -7.49 4.72
CA LYS A 541 13.38 -6.25 3.99
C LYS A 541 12.49 -5.03 4.28
N LEU A 542 13.02 -3.84 3.97
CA LEU A 542 12.26 -2.58 3.85
C LEU A 542 11.89 -2.36 2.39
N HIS A 543 10.64 -2.01 2.08
CA HIS A 543 10.18 -1.81 0.70
C HIS A 543 9.73 -0.36 0.47
N LEU A 544 10.13 0.22 -0.66
CA LEU A 544 9.79 1.59 -1.01
C LEU A 544 9.00 1.58 -2.31
N GLY A 545 7.81 2.16 -2.28
CA GLY A 545 6.97 2.41 -3.44
C GLY A 545 6.77 3.91 -3.64
N ASN A 546 6.18 4.32 -4.74
CA ASN A 546 5.48 5.60 -4.86
C ASN A 546 4.01 5.30 -5.13
N CYS A 547 3.06 6.21 -4.85
CA CYS A 547 1.65 6.15 -5.28
C CYS A 547 1.41 5.63 -6.72
N SER A 548 2.45 5.66 -7.56
CA SER A 548 2.49 5.21 -8.94
C SER A 548 2.95 3.76 -9.19
N GLY A 549 3.31 3.00 -8.16
CA GLY A 549 3.78 1.62 -8.29
C GLY A 549 5.23 1.49 -8.79
N SER A 550 6.04 2.54 -8.68
CA SER A 550 7.50 2.45 -8.89
C SER A 550 8.17 2.07 -7.57
N TYR A 551 8.99 1.00 -7.58
CA TYR A 551 9.58 0.45 -6.35
C TYR A 551 11.09 0.66 -6.27
N ALA A 552 11.58 0.94 -5.07
CA ALA A 552 12.97 0.85 -4.67
C ALA A 552 13.07 -0.14 -3.49
N GLY A 553 14.01 -1.06 -3.55
CA GLY A 553 14.21 -2.12 -2.55
C GLY A 553 15.36 -1.88 -1.60
#